data_AF-A0A3D4AH90-F1
#
_entry.id   AF-A0A3D4AH90-F1
#
_cell.length_a   1.000
_cell.length_b   1.000
_cell.length_c   1.000
_cell.angle_alpha   90.00
_cell.angle_beta   90.00
_cell.angle_gamma   90.00
#
_symmetry.space_group_name_H-M   'P 1'
#
loop_
_entity.id
_entity.type
_entity.pdbx_description
1 polymer ?
#
loop_
_entity_poly.entity_id
_entity_poly.type
_entity_poly.pdbx_seq_one_letter_code
_entity_poly.pdbx_strand_id
1 'polypeptide(L)'
;MYPTISDLLNDLIGIYIPLPIQTFGFFMGLSFLGAYWATSSELQRKEKNGLLKPILKTITLHKRVSTQDYIIQLLFGALIGYKLLDIVLNYSELLNDTQGFILSGRGNFLGAILGAGVSYYFLKQEDNKAKAHTPEQKQILVPPHQLMGNILLIAAVAGLLGAKIFHNLENLDEFAQDPIGSLLSFSGLTFYGGLIVAAFAVLRYTGKNGINWKHMIDAAAPALILAYGIGRIGCQMSGDGDWGIVNLAPKPEWMAVLPDWMWSFTYPHNVVSEGVPILGCEGRHCFELPQPVYPTPFYEVLMSLSIFGMLWAIRKRIQTPGLMFSIYLMFNGVERFLIEQIRVNTTYHIGTHFITQAEIISTVLFIIGAISTLYLSKQKQHAQMD
;
A
#
# COMPACT_ATOMS: atom_id res chain seq x y z
N MET A 1 17.80 -2.65 -13.39
CA MET A 1 16.67 -2.21 -12.56
C MET A 1 16.11 -0.97 -13.18
N TYR A 2 14.86 -0.65 -12.84
CA TYR A 2 14.10 0.43 -13.46
C TYR A 2 13.72 1.42 -12.36
N PRO A 3 14.56 2.42 -12.08
CA PRO A 3 14.23 3.47 -11.10
C PRO A 3 12.88 4.12 -11.42
N THR A 4 12.67 4.45 -12.70
CA THR A 4 11.42 5.06 -13.19
C THR A 4 10.67 4.14 -14.16
N ILE A 5 9.37 4.41 -14.33
CA ILE A 5 8.55 3.74 -15.35
C ILE A 5 9.06 4.04 -16.76
N SER A 6 9.70 5.19 -16.98
CA SER A 6 10.34 5.54 -18.25
C SER A 6 11.41 4.52 -18.63
N ASP A 7 12.23 4.11 -17.67
CA ASP A 7 13.31 3.12 -17.88
C ASP A 7 12.73 1.75 -18.23
N LEU A 8 11.65 1.36 -17.54
CA LEU A 8 10.94 0.13 -17.80
C LEU A 8 10.30 0.09 -19.20
N LEU A 9 9.66 1.18 -19.61
CA LEU A 9 9.07 1.28 -20.95
C LEU A 9 10.15 1.27 -22.02
N ASN A 10 11.26 1.97 -21.81
CA ASN A 10 12.35 1.97 -22.77
C ASN A 10 12.92 0.56 -22.99
N ASP A 11 13.09 -0.23 -21.93
CA ASP A 11 13.60 -1.60 -22.05
C ASP A 11 12.58 -2.57 -22.67
N LEU A 12 11.29 -2.47 -22.31
CA LEU A 12 10.26 -3.39 -22.80
C LEU A 12 9.81 -3.12 -24.24
N ILE A 13 9.69 -1.84 -24.62
CA ILE A 13 9.09 -1.44 -25.91
C ILE A 13 9.98 -0.53 -26.75
N GLY A 14 11.18 -0.15 -26.26
CA GLY A 14 12.10 0.73 -26.99
C GLY A 14 11.67 2.20 -27.04
N ILE A 15 10.70 2.60 -26.23
CA ILE A 15 10.16 3.97 -26.21
C ILE A 15 10.50 4.64 -24.88
N TYR A 16 11.34 5.68 -24.93
CA TYR A 16 11.64 6.51 -23.77
C TYR A 16 10.68 7.71 -23.69
N ILE A 17 9.77 7.68 -22.72
CA ILE A 17 8.89 8.79 -22.36
C ILE A 17 9.32 9.27 -20.98
N PRO A 18 9.85 10.50 -20.81
CA PRO A 18 10.37 10.96 -19.53
C PRO A 18 9.22 11.26 -18.56
N LEU A 19 8.77 10.25 -17.82
CA LEU A 19 7.71 10.33 -16.82
C LEU A 19 8.32 10.46 -15.41
N PRO A 20 7.87 11.42 -14.56
CA PRO A 20 8.32 11.59 -13.18
C PRO A 20 7.66 10.55 -12.25
N ILE A 21 7.58 9.30 -12.68
CA ILE A 21 6.89 8.23 -11.97
C ILE A 21 7.94 7.18 -11.58
N GLN A 22 8.22 7.11 -10.28
CA GLN A 22 9.08 6.08 -9.71
C GLN A 22 8.40 4.72 -9.80
N THR A 23 9.15 3.69 -10.18
CA THR A 23 8.63 2.34 -10.38
C THR A 23 8.04 1.77 -9.09
N PHE A 24 8.73 1.95 -7.96
CA PHE A 24 8.21 1.56 -6.65
C PHE A 24 6.86 2.22 -6.35
N GLY A 25 6.77 3.55 -6.51
CA GLY A 25 5.53 4.31 -6.27
C GLY A 25 4.38 3.87 -7.16
N PHE A 26 4.66 3.54 -8.43
CA PHE A 26 3.66 3.00 -9.35
C PHE A 26 3.07 1.66 -8.86
N PHE A 27 3.91 0.69 -8.51
CA PHE A 27 3.46 -0.60 -7.98
C PHE A 27 2.79 -0.46 -6.61
N MET A 28 3.24 0.47 -5.76
CA MET A 28 2.53 0.81 -4.53
C MET A 28 1.10 1.28 -4.81
N GLY A 29 0.89 2.14 -5.81
CA GLY A 29 -0.44 2.52 -6.28
C GLY A 29 -1.29 1.34 -6.76
N LEU A 30 -0.69 0.43 -7.53
CA LEU A 30 -1.35 -0.81 -7.97
C LEU A 30 -1.72 -1.72 -6.80
N SER A 31 -0.94 -1.72 -5.71
CA SER A 31 -1.24 -2.52 -4.52
C SER A 31 -2.54 -2.06 -3.84
N PHE A 32 -2.81 -0.75 -3.79
CA PHE A 32 -4.09 -0.21 -3.31
C PHE A 32 -5.25 -0.63 -4.22
N LEU A 33 -5.06 -0.64 -5.55
CA LEU A 33 -6.08 -1.09 -6.49
C LEU A 33 -6.37 -2.60 -6.33
N GLY A 34 -5.33 -3.41 -6.18
CA GLY A 34 -5.44 -4.84 -5.89
C GLY A 34 -6.18 -5.11 -4.58
N ALA A 35 -5.83 -4.38 -3.52
CA ALA A 35 -6.50 -4.47 -2.22
C ALA A 35 -7.98 -4.08 -2.31
N TYR A 36 -8.28 -2.97 -3.00
CA TYR A 36 -9.63 -2.48 -3.22
C TYR A 36 -10.47 -3.53 -3.96
N TRP A 37 -9.95 -4.06 -5.07
CA TRP A 37 -10.62 -5.07 -5.87
C TRP A 37 -10.91 -6.35 -5.08
N ALA A 38 -9.89 -6.90 -4.40
CA ALA A 38 -10.02 -8.16 -3.68
C ALA A 38 -10.99 -8.03 -2.48
N THR A 39 -10.86 -6.95 -1.70
CA THR A 39 -11.74 -6.71 -0.54
C THR A 39 -13.18 -6.44 -0.99
N SER A 40 -13.38 -5.58 -2.00
CA SER A 40 -14.71 -5.27 -2.54
C SER A 40 -15.39 -6.52 -3.09
N SER A 41 -14.65 -7.36 -3.82
CA SER A 41 -15.15 -8.64 -4.35
C SER A 41 -15.63 -9.58 -3.24
N GLU A 42 -14.90 -9.67 -2.12
CA GLU A 42 -15.32 -10.50 -0.99
C GLU A 42 -16.47 -9.91 -0.19
N LEU A 43 -16.53 -8.58 -0.02
CA LEU A 43 -17.69 -7.92 0.58
C LEU A 43 -18.96 -8.17 -0.27
N GLN A 44 -18.89 -7.97 -1.58
CA GLN A 44 -20.00 -8.28 -2.50
C GLN A 44 -20.43 -9.73 -2.43
N ARG A 45 -19.49 -10.67 -2.31
CA ARG A 45 -19.81 -12.10 -2.15
C ARG A 45 -20.53 -12.36 -0.83
N LYS A 46 -20.05 -11.79 0.28
CA LYS A 46 -20.67 -11.93 1.60
C LYS A 46 -22.06 -11.30 1.64
N GLU A 47 -22.28 -10.19 0.94
CA GLU A 47 -23.61 -9.59 0.73
C GLU A 47 -24.55 -10.53 -0.04
N LYS A 48 -24.10 -11.08 -1.18
CA LYS A 48 -24.88 -12.04 -1.98
C LYS A 48 -25.27 -13.29 -1.18
N ASN A 49 -24.41 -13.71 -0.26
CA ASN A 49 -24.65 -14.83 0.64
C ASN A 49 -25.51 -14.46 1.88
N GLY A 50 -25.98 -13.21 2.00
CA GLY A 50 -26.80 -12.74 3.11
C GLY A 50 -26.05 -12.57 4.44
N LEU A 51 -24.72 -12.68 4.45
CA LEU A 51 -23.88 -12.54 5.65
C LEU A 51 -23.70 -11.07 6.07
N LEU A 52 -23.77 -10.16 5.10
CA LEU A 52 -23.70 -8.72 5.34
C LEU A 52 -24.96 -8.06 4.79
N LYS A 53 -25.57 -7.21 5.62
CA LYS A 53 -26.78 -6.48 5.25
C LYS A 53 -26.45 -5.05 4.85
N PRO A 54 -27.13 -4.50 3.83
CA PRO A 54 -27.07 -3.09 3.52
C PRO A 54 -27.57 -2.21 4.68
N ILE A 55 -27.05 -0.98 4.76
CA ILE A 55 -27.32 -0.05 5.85
C ILE A 55 -28.19 1.09 5.31
N LEU A 56 -29.20 1.51 6.06
CA LEU A 56 -29.95 2.71 5.73
C LEU A 56 -29.12 3.95 6.04
N LYS A 57 -28.87 4.76 5.01
CA LYS A 57 -28.26 6.08 5.16
C LYS A 57 -29.19 7.16 4.62
N THR A 58 -29.41 8.19 5.42
CA THR A 58 -30.08 9.41 4.98
C THR A 58 -29.08 10.25 4.21
N ILE A 59 -29.30 10.40 2.90
CA ILE A 59 -28.55 11.34 2.07
C ILE A 59 -29.44 12.53 1.74
N THR A 60 -28.86 13.72 1.75
CA THR A 60 -29.52 14.94 1.28
C THR A 60 -29.17 15.12 -0.19
N LEU A 61 -30.11 14.83 -1.07
CA LEU A 61 -29.96 15.09 -2.50
C LEU A 61 -30.13 16.59 -2.77
N HIS A 62 -29.43 17.10 -3.79
CA HIS A 62 -29.52 18.50 -4.22
C HIS A 62 -29.19 19.53 -3.12
N LYS A 63 -28.31 19.16 -2.19
CA LYS A 63 -27.77 20.12 -1.22
C LYS A 63 -27.05 21.23 -1.98
N ARG A 64 -27.47 22.47 -1.77
CA ARG A 64 -26.77 23.65 -2.32
C ARG A 64 -25.33 23.69 -1.81
N VAL A 65 -24.45 24.21 -2.66
CA VAL A 65 -23.04 24.32 -2.30
C VAL A 65 -22.89 25.45 -1.27
N SER A 66 -22.30 25.14 -0.12
CA SER A 66 -22.11 26.12 0.95
C SER A 66 -21.06 27.16 0.58
N THR A 67 -21.11 28.36 1.16
CA THR A 67 -20.03 29.35 1.03
C THR A 67 -18.68 28.79 1.48
N GLN A 68 -18.68 27.92 2.50
CA GLN A 68 -17.46 27.22 2.93
C GLN A 68 -16.92 26.28 1.85
N ASP A 69 -17.81 25.55 1.16
CA ASP A 69 -17.42 24.64 0.08
C ASP A 69 -16.84 25.43 -1.11
N TYR A 70 -17.43 26.60 -1.43
CA TYR A 70 -16.85 27.53 -2.41
C TYR A 70 -15.43 27.94 -2.02
N ILE A 71 -15.21 28.39 -0.79
CA ILE A 71 -13.89 28.84 -0.34
C ILE A 71 -12.87 27.69 -0.42
N ILE A 72 -13.22 26.52 0.13
CA ILE A 72 -12.35 25.35 0.16
C ILE A 72 -11.97 24.94 -1.27
N GLN A 73 -12.94 24.79 -2.17
CA GLN A 73 -12.69 24.32 -3.52
C GLN A 73 -11.93 25.33 -4.40
N LEU A 74 -12.16 26.63 -4.17
CA LEU A 74 -11.38 27.68 -4.81
C LEU A 74 -9.93 27.65 -4.34
N LEU A 75 -9.69 27.49 -3.04
CA LEU A 75 -8.34 27.39 -2.48
C LEU A 75 -7.62 26.12 -2.98
N PHE A 76 -8.30 24.97 -2.99
CA PHE A 76 -7.74 23.74 -3.56
C PHE A 76 -7.45 23.88 -5.05
N GLY A 77 -8.38 24.45 -5.82
CA GLY A 77 -8.18 24.75 -7.25
C GLY A 77 -6.98 25.67 -7.47
N ALA A 78 -6.85 26.71 -6.65
CA ALA A 78 -5.73 27.64 -6.70
C ALA A 78 -4.40 26.93 -6.38
N LEU A 79 -4.35 26.12 -5.33
CA LEU A 79 -3.14 25.40 -4.93
C LEU A 79 -2.70 24.38 -5.99
N ILE A 80 -3.66 23.62 -6.54
CA ILE A 80 -3.41 22.67 -7.63
C ILE A 80 -2.92 23.42 -8.87
N GLY A 81 -3.61 24.49 -9.29
CA GLY A 81 -3.21 25.29 -10.43
C GLY A 81 -1.85 25.97 -10.27
N TYR A 82 -1.56 26.45 -9.06
CA TYR A 82 -0.26 27.06 -8.68
C TYR A 82 0.89 26.10 -8.97
N LYS A 83 0.73 24.82 -8.63
CA LYS A 83 1.77 23.81 -8.85
C LYS A 83 1.75 23.23 -10.26
N LEU A 84 0.57 22.92 -10.80
CA LEU A 84 0.44 22.28 -12.11
C LEU A 84 1.02 23.13 -13.24
N LEU A 85 0.74 24.43 -13.25
CA LEU A 85 1.29 25.28 -14.31
C LEU A 85 2.81 25.41 -14.19
N ASP A 86 3.34 25.45 -12.97
CA ASP A 86 4.80 25.43 -12.75
C ASP A 86 5.44 24.12 -13.20
N ILE A 87 4.78 22.98 -12.97
CA ILE A 87 5.20 21.66 -13.48
C ILE A 87 5.28 21.66 -15.01
N VAL A 88 4.27 22.21 -15.70
CA VAL A 88 4.24 22.23 -17.17
C VAL A 88 5.35 23.11 -17.74
N LEU A 89 5.62 24.26 -17.10
CA LEU A 89 6.64 25.20 -17.56
C LEU A 89 8.07 24.77 -17.23
N ASN A 90 8.27 24.10 -16.09
CA ASN A 90 9.58 23.70 -15.56
C ASN A 90 9.71 22.17 -15.46
N TYR A 91 9.21 21.45 -16.46
CA TYR A 91 9.12 19.99 -16.44
C TYR A 91 10.50 19.31 -16.30
N SER A 92 11.55 19.87 -16.88
CA SER A 92 12.92 19.34 -16.76
C SER A 92 13.42 19.31 -15.31
N GLU A 93 13.06 20.30 -14.50
CA GLU A 93 13.46 20.37 -13.10
C GLU A 93 12.70 19.35 -12.24
N LEU A 94 11.43 19.08 -12.58
CA LEU A 94 10.63 18.04 -11.93
C LEU A 94 11.23 16.63 -12.14
N LEU A 95 11.80 16.36 -13.31
CA LEU A 95 12.42 15.08 -13.63
C LEU A 95 13.70 14.84 -12.81
N ASN A 96 14.45 15.90 -12.52
CA ASN A 96 15.70 15.81 -11.76
C ASN A 96 15.46 15.59 -10.26
N ASP A 97 14.49 16.29 -9.69
CA ASP A 97 14.13 16.16 -8.27
C ASP A 97 12.61 16.32 -8.08
N THR A 98 11.88 15.23 -8.29
CA THR A 98 10.43 15.23 -8.19
C THR A 98 9.95 15.61 -6.78
N GLN A 99 10.60 15.09 -5.75
CA GLN A 99 10.18 15.29 -4.37
C GLN A 99 10.46 16.73 -3.90
N GLY A 100 11.68 17.24 -4.11
CA GLY A 100 12.00 18.63 -3.76
C GLY A 100 11.20 19.62 -4.60
N PHE A 101 10.95 19.31 -5.87
CA PHE A 101 10.08 20.15 -6.71
C PHE A 101 8.66 20.20 -6.16
N ILE A 102 8.03 19.08 -5.81
CA ILE A 102 6.64 19.06 -5.32
C ILE A 102 6.53 19.77 -3.96
N LEU A 103 7.49 19.57 -3.06
CA LEU A 103 7.44 20.09 -1.69
C LEU A 103 7.90 21.54 -1.54
N SER A 104 8.60 22.07 -2.53
CA SER A 104 9.04 23.47 -2.48
C SER A 104 7.86 24.45 -2.56
N GLY A 105 8.02 25.62 -1.95
CA GLY A 105 7.04 26.72 -2.00
C GLY A 105 6.91 27.40 -3.37
N ARG A 106 7.72 27.01 -4.35
CA ARG A 106 7.64 27.50 -5.73
C ARG A 106 6.32 27.13 -6.39
N GLY A 107 5.88 27.99 -7.29
CA GLY A 107 4.77 27.73 -8.19
C GLY A 107 4.46 28.96 -9.04
N ASN A 108 3.31 28.93 -9.71
CA ASN A 108 2.92 29.94 -10.67
C ASN A 108 1.59 30.59 -10.27
N PHE A 109 1.61 31.90 -9.98
CA PHE A 109 0.42 32.65 -9.59
C PHE A 109 -0.68 32.70 -10.66
N LEU A 110 -0.32 32.75 -11.95
CA LEU A 110 -1.31 32.67 -13.03
C LEU A 110 -1.99 31.30 -13.02
N GLY A 111 -1.22 30.25 -12.76
CA GLY A 111 -1.73 28.89 -12.57
C GLY A 111 -2.76 28.83 -11.44
N ALA A 112 -2.49 29.52 -10.33
CA ALA A 112 -3.41 29.60 -9.21
C ALA A 112 -4.75 30.27 -9.59
N ILE A 113 -4.69 31.38 -10.32
CA ILE A 113 -5.88 32.10 -10.78
C ILE A 113 -6.69 31.22 -11.74
N LEU A 114 -6.02 30.55 -12.69
CA LEU A 114 -6.67 29.65 -13.64
C LEU A 114 -7.32 28.46 -12.93
N GLY A 115 -6.60 27.81 -12.02
CA GLY A 115 -7.11 26.69 -11.24
C GLY A 115 -8.32 27.06 -10.38
N ALA A 116 -8.28 28.23 -9.72
CA ALA A 116 -9.43 28.76 -8.99
C ALA A 116 -10.62 29.04 -9.91
N GLY A 117 -10.38 29.63 -11.10
CA GLY A 117 -11.42 29.90 -12.09
C GLY A 117 -12.10 28.63 -12.62
N VAL A 118 -11.31 27.58 -12.87
CA VAL A 118 -11.83 26.26 -13.28
C VAL A 118 -12.67 25.63 -12.16
N SER A 119 -12.16 25.61 -10.92
CA SER A 119 -12.94 25.13 -9.77
C SER A 119 -14.23 25.91 -9.58
N TYR A 120 -14.20 27.24 -9.70
CA TYR A 120 -15.39 28.09 -9.62
C TYR A 120 -16.44 27.69 -10.66
N TYR A 121 -16.01 27.48 -11.91
CA TYR A 121 -16.89 27.11 -13.02
C TYR A 121 -17.62 25.79 -12.74
N PHE A 122 -16.88 24.75 -12.35
CA PHE A 122 -17.48 23.45 -12.03
C PHE A 122 -18.42 23.53 -10.83
N LEU A 123 -18.00 24.22 -9.78
CA LEU A 123 -18.81 24.37 -8.57
C LEU A 123 -20.12 25.13 -8.85
N LYS A 124 -20.05 26.17 -9.67
CA LYS A 124 -21.24 26.93 -10.10
C LYS A 124 -22.17 26.06 -10.95
N GLN A 125 -21.63 25.18 -11.78
CA GLN A 125 -22.42 24.23 -12.54
C GLN A 125 -23.16 23.25 -11.61
N GLU A 126 -22.48 22.71 -10.59
CA GLU A 126 -23.09 21.85 -9.57
C GLU A 126 -24.15 22.58 -8.75
N ASP A 127 -23.85 23.79 -8.28
CA ASP A 127 -24.79 24.61 -7.51
C ASP A 127 -26.01 25.00 -8.33
N ASN A 128 -25.85 25.27 -9.63
CA ASN A 128 -26.98 25.53 -10.53
C ASN A 128 -27.85 24.28 -10.75
N LYS A 129 -27.23 23.10 -10.90
CA LYS A 129 -27.97 21.82 -10.95
C LYS A 129 -28.72 21.56 -9.65
N ALA A 130 -28.10 21.86 -8.50
CA ALA A 130 -28.74 21.74 -7.20
C ALA A 130 -29.88 22.74 -7.00
N LYS A 131 -29.78 23.97 -7.52
CA LYS A 131 -30.85 24.98 -7.49
C LYS A 131 -32.09 24.59 -8.30
N ALA A 132 -31.91 23.80 -9.37
CA ALA A 132 -33.01 23.35 -10.22
C ALA A 132 -33.92 22.32 -9.53
N HIS A 133 -33.52 21.80 -8.36
CA HIS A 133 -34.24 20.76 -7.63
C HIS A 133 -34.43 21.17 -6.16
N THR A 134 -35.51 20.71 -5.54
CA THR A 134 -35.72 20.86 -4.10
C THR A 134 -34.81 19.89 -3.33
N PRO A 135 -34.15 20.32 -2.24
CA PRO A 135 -33.37 19.42 -1.40
C PRO A 135 -34.28 18.38 -0.76
N GLU A 136 -34.03 17.12 -1.05
CA GLU A 136 -34.82 16.00 -0.54
C GLU A 136 -33.93 15.07 0.27
N GLN A 137 -34.40 14.71 1.47
CA GLN A 137 -33.75 13.67 2.26
C GLN A 137 -34.28 12.32 1.80
N LYS A 138 -33.41 11.53 1.19
CA LYS A 138 -33.74 10.17 0.77
C LYS A 138 -33.00 9.17 1.63
N GLN A 139 -33.72 8.23 2.22
CA GLN A 139 -33.11 7.06 2.83
C GLN A 139 -32.72 6.12 1.71
N ILE A 140 -31.42 5.96 1.50
CA ILE A 140 -30.89 4.98 0.54
C ILE A 140 -30.28 3.81 1.29
N LEU A 141 -30.45 2.64 0.70
CA LEU A 141 -29.87 1.41 1.18
C LEU A 141 -28.46 1.29 0.60
N VAL A 142 -27.44 1.45 1.44
CA VAL A 142 -26.02 1.42 1.03
C VAL A 142 -25.43 0.04 1.34
N PRO A 143 -25.11 -0.78 0.33
CA PRO A 143 -24.43 -2.04 0.55
C PRO A 143 -22.97 -1.83 1.00
N PRO A 144 -22.45 -2.69 1.91
CA PRO A 144 -21.09 -2.62 2.45
C PRO A 144 -19.96 -2.36 1.45
N HIS A 145 -19.97 -2.99 0.27
CA HIS A 145 -18.91 -2.83 -0.73
C HIS A 145 -18.82 -1.39 -1.28
N GLN A 146 -19.90 -0.62 -1.24
CA GLN A 146 -19.88 0.80 -1.64
C GLN A 146 -19.10 1.67 -0.63
N LEU A 147 -18.87 1.17 0.58
CA LEU A 147 -18.05 1.86 1.57
C LEU A 147 -16.55 1.71 1.31
N MET A 148 -16.14 0.88 0.34
CA MET A 148 -14.72 0.57 0.10
C MET A 148 -13.87 1.80 -0.20
N GLY A 149 -14.43 2.81 -0.90
CA GLY A 149 -13.72 4.07 -1.14
C GLY A 149 -13.38 4.80 0.17
N ASN A 150 -14.33 4.85 1.11
CA ASN A 150 -14.11 5.45 2.43
C ASN A 150 -13.15 4.60 3.28
N ILE A 151 -13.26 3.27 3.20
CA ILE A 151 -12.35 2.36 3.91
C ILE A 151 -10.91 2.57 3.44
N LEU A 152 -10.69 2.65 2.12
CA LEU A 152 -9.38 2.88 1.52
C LEU A 152 -8.79 4.22 1.97
N LEU A 153 -9.59 5.30 1.91
CA LEU A 153 -9.17 6.62 2.33
C LEU A 153 -8.81 6.64 3.82
N ILE A 154 -9.65 6.05 4.68
CA ILE A 154 -9.38 5.95 6.12
C ILE A 154 -8.10 5.15 6.37
N ALA A 155 -7.91 4.02 5.69
CA ALA A 155 -6.71 3.20 5.83
C ALA A 155 -5.44 3.99 5.41
N ALA A 156 -5.48 4.70 4.30
CA ALA A 156 -4.34 5.48 3.81
C ALA A 156 -3.98 6.63 4.77
N VAL A 157 -4.97 7.42 5.20
CA VAL A 157 -4.73 8.56 6.10
C VAL A 157 -4.31 8.08 7.49
N ALA A 158 -5.03 7.13 8.08
CA ALA A 158 -4.71 6.59 9.40
C ALA A 158 -3.38 5.84 9.41
N GLY A 159 -3.04 5.14 8.31
CA GLY A 159 -1.78 4.45 8.15
C GLY A 159 -0.59 5.40 8.07
N LEU A 160 -0.69 6.47 7.27
CA LEU A 160 0.36 7.48 7.19
C LEU A 160 0.55 8.19 8.53
N LEU A 161 -0.55 8.62 9.16
CA LEU A 161 -0.51 9.26 10.48
C LEU A 161 0.08 8.33 11.55
N GLY A 162 -0.35 7.07 11.58
CA GLY A 162 0.17 6.08 12.53
C GLY A 162 1.66 5.82 12.33
N ALA A 163 2.11 5.68 11.09
CA ALA A 163 3.51 5.44 10.79
C ALA A 163 4.39 6.61 11.25
N LYS A 164 3.91 7.84 11.07
CA LYS A 164 4.62 9.05 11.45
C LYS A 164 4.66 9.26 12.97
N ILE A 165 3.53 9.05 13.64
CA ILE A 165 3.43 9.16 15.10
C ILE A 165 4.38 8.17 15.77
N PHE A 166 4.37 6.91 15.35
CA PHE A 166 5.23 5.89 15.95
C PHE A 166 6.71 6.13 15.68
N HIS A 167 7.07 6.58 14.47
CA HIS A 167 8.45 6.97 14.19
C HIS A 167 8.96 8.05 15.15
N ASN A 168 8.14 9.06 15.43
CA ASN A 168 8.53 10.14 16.32
C ASN A 168 8.51 9.73 17.79
N LEU A 169 7.69 8.74 18.17
CA LEU A 169 7.72 8.12 19.50
C LEU A 169 8.94 7.22 19.71
N GLU A 170 9.44 6.59 18.65
CA GLU A 170 10.65 5.77 18.68
C GLU A 170 11.92 6.64 18.68
N ASN A 171 11.88 7.78 17.99
CA ASN A 171 13.00 8.72 17.85
C ASN A 171 12.73 10.06 18.55
N LEU A 172 12.44 10.00 19.86
CA LEU A 172 12.09 11.20 20.65
C LEU A 172 13.21 12.25 20.67
N ASP A 173 14.47 11.81 20.65
CA ASP A 173 15.62 12.73 20.64
C ASP A 173 15.70 13.54 19.35
N GLU A 174 15.47 12.92 18.20
CA GLU A 174 15.40 13.59 16.90
C GLU A 174 14.18 14.50 16.81
N PHE A 175 13.03 14.04 17.31
CA PHE A 175 11.81 14.82 17.34
C PHE A 175 11.93 16.06 18.24
N ALA A 176 12.62 15.96 19.38
CA ALA A 176 12.84 17.08 20.29
C ALA A 176 13.72 18.19 19.67
N GLN A 177 14.61 17.83 18.75
CA GLN A 177 15.52 18.77 18.08
C GLN A 177 14.81 19.56 16.97
N ASP A 178 13.95 18.91 16.18
CA ASP A 178 13.15 19.57 15.15
C ASP A 178 11.72 19.00 15.05
N PRO A 179 10.79 19.44 15.92
CA PRO A 179 9.44 18.91 15.95
C PRO A 179 8.65 19.14 14.67
N ILE A 180 8.84 20.29 14.02
CA ILE A 180 8.08 20.68 12.82
C ILE A 180 8.63 19.94 11.60
N GLY A 181 9.95 19.95 11.40
CA GLY A 181 10.56 19.24 10.29
C GLY A 181 10.38 17.73 10.42
N SER A 182 10.50 17.18 11.63
CA SER A 182 10.25 15.76 11.88
C SER A 182 8.80 15.37 11.59
N LEU A 183 7.79 16.21 11.83
CA LEU A 183 6.39 15.91 11.47
C LEU A 183 6.09 16.07 9.98
N LEU A 184 6.71 17.04 9.31
CA LEU A 184 6.44 17.36 7.90
C LEU A 184 7.32 16.58 6.92
N SER A 185 8.39 15.92 7.38
CA SER A 185 9.26 15.14 6.52
C SER A 185 8.53 13.91 5.96
N PHE A 186 8.84 13.58 4.71
CA PHE A 186 8.34 12.36 4.06
C PHE A 186 9.17 11.12 4.42
N SER A 187 10.31 11.31 5.09
CA SER A 187 11.13 10.25 5.67
C SER A 187 10.68 9.93 7.11
N GLY A 188 11.12 8.79 7.63
CA GLY A 188 10.82 8.38 9.00
C GLY A 188 9.37 7.91 9.15
N LEU A 189 9.09 6.70 8.67
CA LEU A 189 7.78 6.07 8.73
C LEU A 189 7.92 4.68 9.33
N THR A 190 7.36 4.47 10.51
CA THR A 190 7.39 3.15 11.18
C THR A 190 6.22 2.31 10.70
N PHE A 191 6.52 1.18 10.04
CA PHE A 191 5.51 0.29 9.46
C PHE A 191 4.43 -0.16 10.47
N TYR A 192 4.84 -0.62 11.67
CA TYR A 192 3.91 -1.16 12.67
C TYR A 192 2.93 -0.10 13.18
N GLY A 193 3.39 1.14 13.36
CA GLY A 193 2.52 2.25 13.72
C GLY A 193 1.41 2.49 12.69
N GLY A 194 1.78 2.46 11.41
CA GLY A 194 0.81 2.60 10.33
C GLY A 194 -0.20 1.45 10.29
N LEU A 195 0.28 0.20 10.42
CA LEU A 195 -0.59 -0.99 10.42
C LEU A 195 -1.61 -0.96 11.57
N ILE A 196 -1.17 -0.69 12.79
CA ILE A 196 -2.01 -0.74 14.00
C ILE A 196 -3.10 0.34 13.92
N VAL A 197 -2.71 1.59 13.61
CA VAL A 197 -3.64 2.72 13.59
C VAL A 197 -4.63 2.59 12.43
N ALA A 198 -4.17 2.16 11.24
CA ALA A 198 -5.05 1.89 10.10
C ALA A 198 -6.05 0.77 10.40
N ALA A 199 -5.59 -0.35 10.95
CA ALA A 199 -6.47 -1.47 11.30
C ALA A 199 -7.54 -1.05 12.31
N PHE A 200 -7.16 -0.34 13.37
CA PHE A 200 -8.11 0.17 14.36
C PHE A 200 -9.15 1.12 13.73
N ALA A 201 -8.70 2.09 12.93
CA ALA A 201 -9.57 3.07 12.29
C ALA A 201 -10.56 2.40 11.32
N VAL A 202 -10.10 1.45 10.50
CA VAL A 202 -10.93 0.69 9.56
C VAL A 202 -11.95 -0.16 10.31
N LEU A 203 -11.54 -0.93 11.33
CA LEU A 203 -12.46 -1.77 12.10
C LEU A 203 -13.50 -0.95 12.85
N ARG A 204 -13.12 0.21 13.39
CA ARG A 204 -14.06 1.14 14.03
C ARG A 204 -15.05 1.73 13.04
N TYR A 205 -14.59 2.16 11.86
CA TYR A 205 -15.44 2.71 10.81
C TYR A 205 -16.43 1.66 10.29
N THR A 206 -15.93 0.49 9.91
CA THR A 206 -16.74 -0.60 9.36
C THR A 206 -17.75 -1.14 10.38
N GLY A 207 -17.35 -1.28 11.66
CA GLY A 207 -18.25 -1.64 12.75
C GLY A 207 -19.38 -0.62 12.98
N LYS A 208 -19.10 0.69 12.92
CA LYS A 208 -20.12 1.75 12.96
C LYS A 208 -21.07 1.70 11.75
N ASN A 209 -20.63 1.09 10.66
CA ASN A 209 -21.40 0.88 9.45
C ASN A 209 -21.87 -0.59 9.34
N GLY A 210 -22.19 -1.26 10.45
CA GLY A 210 -22.87 -2.57 10.42
C GLY A 210 -22.08 -3.75 9.85
N ILE A 211 -20.81 -3.59 9.49
CA ILE A 211 -19.95 -4.68 9.05
C ILE A 211 -19.28 -5.27 10.29
N ASN A 212 -19.58 -6.54 10.57
CA ASN A 212 -18.91 -7.25 11.67
C ASN A 212 -17.40 -7.37 11.39
N TRP A 213 -16.58 -7.08 12.41
CA TRP A 213 -15.11 -7.09 12.29
C TRP A 213 -14.55 -8.42 11.76
N LYS A 214 -15.14 -9.58 12.13
CA LYS A 214 -14.70 -10.90 11.64
C LYS A 214 -14.88 -11.03 10.14
N HIS A 215 -16.00 -10.52 9.61
CA HIS A 215 -16.24 -10.51 8.17
C HIS A 215 -15.35 -9.54 7.43
N MET A 216 -15.00 -8.41 8.07
CA MET A 216 -14.08 -7.42 7.50
C MET A 216 -12.65 -7.98 7.39
N ILE A 217 -12.10 -8.56 8.45
CA ILE A 217 -10.75 -9.15 8.42
C ILE A 217 -10.67 -10.35 7.47
N ASP A 218 -11.73 -11.16 7.37
CA ASP A 218 -11.78 -12.25 6.39
C ASP A 218 -11.80 -11.73 4.95
N ALA A 219 -12.51 -10.63 4.68
CA ALA A 219 -12.54 -10.02 3.36
C ALA A 219 -11.19 -9.36 3.01
N ALA A 220 -10.53 -8.78 4.01
CA ALA A 220 -9.22 -8.14 3.85
C ALA A 220 -8.07 -9.15 3.73
N ALA A 221 -8.16 -10.36 4.31
CA ALA A 221 -7.07 -11.33 4.34
C ALA A 221 -6.43 -11.64 2.97
N PRO A 222 -7.19 -12.05 1.93
CA PRO A 222 -6.60 -12.25 0.59
C PRO A 222 -6.08 -10.93 -0.01
N ALA A 223 -6.74 -9.81 0.29
CA ALA A 223 -6.35 -8.50 -0.21
C ALA A 223 -5.01 -8.02 0.35
N LEU A 224 -4.73 -8.29 1.63
CA LEU A 224 -3.47 -7.93 2.30
C LEU A 224 -2.28 -8.62 1.64
N ILE A 225 -2.35 -9.94 1.44
CA ILE A 225 -1.25 -10.69 0.83
C ILE A 225 -1.09 -10.35 -0.67
N LEU A 226 -2.19 -10.07 -1.37
CA LEU A 226 -2.12 -9.60 -2.76
C LEU A 226 -1.44 -8.24 -2.86
N ALA A 227 -1.82 -7.29 -1.99
CA ALA A 227 -1.22 -5.96 -1.96
C ALA A 227 0.27 -6.03 -1.61
N TYR A 228 0.63 -6.87 -0.63
CA TYR A 228 2.02 -7.13 -0.28
C TYR A 228 2.81 -7.66 -1.48
N GLY A 229 2.30 -8.69 -2.17
CA GLY A 229 2.91 -9.23 -3.38
C GLY A 229 3.09 -8.17 -4.47
N ILE A 230 2.07 -7.34 -4.76
CA ILE A 230 2.19 -6.25 -5.74
C ILE A 230 3.24 -5.22 -5.32
N GLY A 231 3.30 -4.85 -4.04
CA GLY A 231 4.32 -3.95 -3.50
C GLY A 231 5.74 -4.51 -3.67
N ARG A 232 5.92 -5.82 -3.45
CA ARG A 232 7.20 -6.52 -3.66
C ARG A 232 7.65 -6.58 -5.11
N ILE A 233 6.72 -6.52 -6.08
CA ILE A 233 7.08 -6.30 -7.49
C ILE A 233 7.76 -4.94 -7.63
N GLY A 234 7.23 -3.91 -6.96
CA GLY A 234 7.86 -2.58 -6.90
C GLY A 234 9.30 -2.66 -6.40
N CYS A 235 9.52 -3.29 -5.24
CA CYS A 235 10.84 -3.50 -4.65
C CYS A 235 11.81 -4.19 -5.63
N GLN A 236 11.37 -5.31 -6.23
CA GLN A 236 12.19 -6.07 -7.18
C GLN A 236 12.57 -5.24 -8.41
N MET A 237 11.62 -4.47 -8.95
CA MET A 237 11.80 -3.74 -10.20
C MET A 237 12.66 -2.49 -10.03
N SER A 238 12.54 -1.79 -8.90
CA SER A 238 13.36 -0.60 -8.61
C SER A 238 14.73 -0.92 -8.03
N GLY A 239 14.90 -2.08 -7.39
CA GLY A 239 16.10 -2.38 -6.60
C GLY A 239 16.23 -1.40 -5.43
N ASP A 240 15.27 -1.43 -4.51
CA ASP A 240 15.15 -0.46 -3.40
C ASP A 240 15.93 -0.84 -2.12
N GLY A 241 16.74 -1.90 -2.16
CA GLY A 241 17.50 -2.37 -1.00
C GLY A 241 16.93 -3.60 -0.32
N ASP A 242 15.73 -4.06 -0.70
CA ASP A 242 15.06 -5.20 -0.04
C ASP A 242 15.57 -6.60 -0.45
N TRP A 243 16.80 -6.67 -0.96
CA TRP A 243 17.47 -7.90 -1.36
C TRP A 243 18.05 -8.71 -0.19
N GLY A 244 18.47 -9.93 -0.49
CA GLY A 244 18.94 -10.90 0.48
C GLY A 244 20.42 -10.83 0.79
N ILE A 245 20.89 -11.80 1.56
CA ILE A 245 22.33 -12.00 1.81
C ILE A 245 23.05 -12.44 0.54
N VAL A 246 24.38 -12.31 0.54
CA VAL A 246 25.25 -12.75 -0.56
C VAL A 246 25.03 -14.22 -0.89
N ASN A 247 24.82 -14.52 -2.18
CA ASN A 247 24.59 -15.85 -2.69
C ASN A 247 25.62 -16.22 -3.77
N LEU A 248 26.68 -16.92 -3.34
CA LEU A 248 27.69 -17.51 -4.24
C LEU A 248 27.43 -18.98 -4.54
N ALA A 249 26.32 -19.54 -4.05
CA ALA A 249 26.01 -20.94 -4.25
C ALA A 249 25.62 -21.17 -5.72
N PRO A 250 26.07 -22.28 -6.35
CA PRO A 250 25.69 -22.60 -7.71
C PRO A 250 24.17 -22.79 -7.80
N LYS A 251 23.58 -22.32 -8.89
CA LYS A 251 22.14 -22.50 -9.16
C LYS A 251 21.80 -23.99 -9.19
N PRO A 252 20.84 -24.47 -8.39
CA PRO A 252 20.43 -25.88 -8.40
C PRO A 252 19.99 -26.36 -9.79
N GLU A 253 20.28 -27.61 -10.12
CA GLU A 253 20.00 -28.19 -11.45
C GLU A 253 18.52 -28.15 -11.84
N TRP A 254 17.61 -28.31 -10.88
CA TRP A 254 16.16 -28.23 -11.12
C TRP A 254 15.68 -26.81 -11.51
N MET A 255 16.51 -25.78 -11.31
CA MET A 255 16.28 -24.41 -11.78
C MET A 255 17.11 -24.05 -13.02
N ALA A 256 17.75 -25.01 -13.68
CA ALA A 256 18.61 -24.74 -14.84
C ALA A 256 17.90 -23.96 -15.96
N VAL A 257 16.61 -24.21 -16.16
CA VAL A 257 15.78 -23.57 -17.21
C VAL A 257 15.42 -22.12 -16.86
N LEU A 258 15.51 -21.73 -15.58
CA LEU A 258 15.14 -20.39 -15.13
C LEU A 258 16.31 -19.41 -15.30
N PRO A 259 16.05 -18.12 -15.57
CA PRO A 259 17.09 -17.09 -15.60
C PRO A 259 17.93 -17.03 -14.33
N ASP A 260 19.24 -16.75 -14.47
CA ASP A 260 20.17 -16.73 -13.33
C ASP A 260 19.81 -15.71 -12.26
N TRP A 261 19.25 -14.56 -12.67
CA TRP A 261 18.81 -13.51 -11.75
C TRP A 261 17.74 -13.99 -10.76
N MET A 262 17.00 -15.06 -11.08
CA MET A 262 16.00 -15.63 -10.17
C MET A 262 16.63 -16.41 -9.01
N TRP A 263 17.93 -16.72 -9.08
CA TRP A 263 18.67 -17.40 -8.00
C TRP A 263 19.64 -16.45 -7.30
N SER A 264 20.44 -15.73 -8.09
CA SER A 264 21.45 -14.81 -7.58
C SER A 264 21.56 -13.59 -8.51
N PHE A 265 21.52 -12.39 -7.94
CA PHE A 265 21.38 -11.17 -8.72
C PHE A 265 22.16 -9.99 -8.16
N THR A 266 22.72 -9.13 -9.01
CA THR A 266 23.54 -7.97 -8.60
C THR A 266 22.75 -6.65 -8.56
N TYR A 267 21.47 -6.65 -8.93
CA TYR A 267 20.63 -5.44 -8.96
C TYR A 267 21.30 -4.23 -9.66
N PRO A 268 21.67 -4.36 -10.94
CA PRO A 268 22.27 -3.25 -11.68
C PRO A 268 21.26 -2.12 -11.84
N HIS A 269 21.72 -0.88 -11.76
CA HIS A 269 20.90 0.33 -11.79
C HIS A 269 19.89 0.47 -10.64
N ASN A 270 20.22 -0.06 -9.46
CA ASN A 270 19.35 0.04 -8.29
C ASN A 270 19.06 1.51 -7.89
N VAL A 271 17.84 1.77 -7.40
CA VAL A 271 17.38 3.14 -7.12
C VAL A 271 18.11 3.78 -5.93
N VAL A 272 18.66 2.97 -5.03
CA VAL A 272 19.42 3.42 -3.85
C VAL A 272 20.90 3.73 -4.13
N SER A 273 21.37 3.49 -5.36
CA SER A 273 22.76 3.74 -5.77
C SER A 273 23.80 2.99 -4.94
N GLU A 274 23.45 1.80 -4.45
CA GLU A 274 24.32 0.95 -3.63
C GLU A 274 25.27 0.11 -4.51
N GLY A 275 26.51 -0.06 -4.05
CA GLY A 275 27.49 -0.97 -4.64
C GLY A 275 28.63 -0.27 -5.38
N VAL A 276 29.08 -0.86 -6.49
CA VAL A 276 30.19 -0.36 -7.31
C VAL A 276 29.68 0.27 -8.61
N PRO A 277 30.39 1.28 -9.17
CA PRO A 277 30.01 1.87 -10.45
C PRO A 277 30.07 0.87 -11.60
N ILE A 278 29.07 0.92 -12.48
CA ILE A 278 29.03 0.10 -13.71
C ILE A 278 29.93 0.75 -14.77
N LEU A 279 30.86 -0.03 -15.34
CA LEU A 279 31.79 0.47 -16.35
C LEU A 279 31.06 1.02 -17.59
N GLY A 280 31.32 2.29 -17.93
CA GLY A 280 30.70 2.95 -19.09
C GLY A 280 29.29 3.48 -18.86
N CYS A 281 28.80 3.50 -17.61
CA CYS A 281 27.53 4.11 -17.23
C CYS A 281 27.77 5.40 -16.43
N GLU A 282 27.10 6.49 -16.81
CA GLU A 282 27.11 7.75 -16.07
C GLU A 282 25.69 8.12 -15.63
N GLY A 283 25.53 8.47 -14.35
CA GLY A 283 24.24 8.87 -13.79
C GLY A 283 24.02 8.39 -12.36
N ARG A 284 22.91 8.84 -11.75
CA ARG A 284 22.58 8.56 -10.35
C ARG A 284 22.38 7.06 -10.09
N HIS A 285 21.86 6.33 -11.07
CA HIS A 285 21.54 4.91 -10.97
C HIS A 285 22.50 4.05 -11.79
N CYS A 286 23.80 4.36 -11.78
CA CYS A 286 24.84 3.59 -12.48
C CYS A 286 25.67 2.72 -11.53
N PHE A 287 24.99 2.04 -10.61
CA PHE A 287 25.61 1.20 -9.58
C PHE A 287 25.03 -0.22 -9.62
N GLU A 288 25.84 -1.19 -9.23
CA GLU A 288 25.43 -2.58 -9.01
C GLU A 288 26.15 -3.18 -7.80
N LEU A 289 25.57 -4.22 -7.21
CA LEU A 289 26.19 -4.90 -6.08
C LEU A 289 27.45 -5.67 -6.53
N PRO A 290 28.56 -5.57 -5.78
CA PRO A 290 29.82 -6.22 -6.15
C PRO A 290 29.76 -7.75 -6.03
N GLN A 291 28.83 -8.26 -5.22
CA GLN A 291 28.56 -9.68 -5.05
C GLN A 291 27.07 -9.91 -5.27
N PRO A 292 26.68 -11.01 -5.94
CA PRO A 292 25.29 -11.27 -6.20
C PRO A 292 24.62 -11.80 -4.93
N VAL A 293 23.34 -11.47 -4.78
CA VAL A 293 22.55 -11.73 -3.57
C VAL A 293 21.28 -12.51 -3.92
N TYR A 294 20.67 -13.13 -2.91
CA TYR A 294 19.33 -13.71 -3.10
C TYR A 294 18.32 -12.62 -3.48
N PRO A 295 17.53 -12.80 -4.55
CA PRO A 295 16.51 -11.83 -4.93
C PRO A 295 15.26 -12.00 -4.06
N THR A 296 15.35 -11.68 -2.78
CA THR A 296 14.27 -11.87 -1.79
C THR A 296 12.93 -11.24 -2.19
N PRO A 297 12.85 -10.01 -2.76
CA PRO A 297 11.58 -9.44 -3.18
C PRO A 297 10.89 -10.30 -4.24
N PHE A 298 11.64 -10.91 -5.16
CA PHE A 298 11.08 -11.83 -6.15
C PHE A 298 10.48 -13.08 -5.50
N TYR A 299 11.15 -13.67 -4.51
CA TYR A 299 10.62 -14.81 -3.76
C TYR A 299 9.36 -14.44 -2.98
N GLU A 300 9.34 -13.26 -2.34
CA GLU A 300 8.17 -12.73 -1.64
C GLU A 300 6.99 -12.54 -2.59
N VAL A 301 7.20 -12.05 -3.82
CA VAL A 301 6.16 -11.97 -4.86
C VAL A 301 5.57 -13.36 -5.15
N LEU A 302 6.42 -14.34 -5.43
CA LEU A 302 5.96 -15.70 -5.77
C LEU A 302 5.17 -16.33 -4.63
N MET A 303 5.67 -16.23 -3.40
CA MET A 303 5.00 -16.76 -2.21
C MET A 303 3.68 -16.03 -1.96
N SER A 304 3.67 -14.70 -2.05
CA SER A 304 2.47 -13.88 -1.83
C SER A 304 1.37 -14.18 -2.85
N LEU A 305 1.72 -14.29 -4.14
CA LEU A 305 0.77 -14.64 -5.19
C LEU A 305 0.26 -16.07 -5.06
N SER A 306 1.11 -17.00 -4.60
CA SER A 306 0.72 -18.39 -4.33
C SER A 306 -0.25 -18.47 -3.15
N ILE A 307 0.04 -17.78 -2.05
CA ILE A 307 -0.84 -17.68 -0.88
C ILE A 307 -2.15 -17.00 -1.26
N PHE A 308 -2.10 -15.88 -2.00
CA PHE A 308 -3.30 -15.23 -2.53
C PHE A 308 -4.13 -16.21 -3.35
N GLY A 309 -3.53 -16.89 -4.34
CA GLY A 309 -4.22 -17.85 -5.20
C GLY A 309 -4.88 -18.98 -4.42
N MET A 310 -4.19 -19.52 -3.41
CA MET A 310 -4.74 -20.52 -2.50
C MET A 310 -5.92 -19.97 -1.68
N LEU A 311 -5.74 -18.84 -0.97
CA LEU A 311 -6.81 -18.22 -0.19
C LEU A 311 -8.02 -17.89 -1.07
N TRP A 312 -7.76 -17.37 -2.27
CA TRP A 312 -8.78 -17.05 -3.26
C TRP A 312 -9.52 -18.31 -3.72
N ALA A 313 -8.83 -19.42 -3.95
CA ALA A 313 -9.46 -20.69 -4.34
C ALA A 313 -10.37 -21.26 -3.24
N ILE A 314 -9.95 -21.19 -1.98
CA ILE A 314 -10.70 -21.77 -0.85
C ILE A 314 -11.79 -20.85 -0.28
N ARG A 315 -11.85 -19.57 -0.67
CA ARG A 315 -12.77 -18.57 -0.10
C ARG A 315 -14.25 -18.92 -0.14
N LYS A 316 -14.67 -19.73 -1.10
CA LYS A 316 -16.06 -20.21 -1.22
C LYS A 316 -16.37 -21.36 -0.27
N ARG A 317 -15.36 -22.11 0.17
CA ARG A 317 -15.48 -23.23 1.12
C ARG A 317 -15.47 -22.76 2.58
N ILE A 318 -14.84 -21.62 2.85
CA ILE A 318 -14.77 -21.03 4.19
C ILE A 318 -16.03 -20.22 4.48
N GLN A 319 -16.84 -20.72 5.41
CA GLN A 319 -18.07 -20.06 5.88
C GLN A 319 -17.95 -19.50 7.30
N THR A 320 -17.02 -20.02 8.11
CA THR A 320 -16.82 -19.61 9.49
C THR A 320 -16.13 -18.24 9.56
N PRO A 321 -16.76 -17.21 10.18
CA PRO A 321 -16.16 -15.89 10.29
C PRO A 321 -14.86 -15.90 11.12
N GLY A 322 -13.80 -15.31 10.58
CA GLY A 322 -12.46 -15.22 11.18
C GLY A 322 -11.50 -16.33 10.74
N LEU A 323 -12.00 -17.40 10.11
CA LEU A 323 -11.17 -18.53 9.70
C LEU A 323 -10.26 -18.17 8.52
N MET A 324 -10.73 -17.36 7.56
CA MET A 324 -9.92 -16.93 6.42
C MET A 324 -8.71 -16.11 6.90
N PHE A 325 -8.96 -15.16 7.81
CA PHE A 325 -7.89 -14.36 8.39
C PHE A 325 -6.90 -15.20 9.21
N SER A 326 -7.38 -16.20 9.94
CA SER A 326 -6.53 -17.10 10.72
C SER A 326 -5.57 -17.92 9.83
N ILE A 327 -6.07 -18.44 8.70
CA ILE A 327 -5.24 -19.15 7.71
C ILE A 327 -4.23 -18.17 7.09
N TYR A 328 -4.66 -16.97 6.72
CA TYR A 328 -3.75 -15.93 6.23
C TYR A 328 -2.60 -15.65 7.22
N LEU A 329 -2.87 -15.50 8.52
CA LEU A 329 -1.82 -15.26 9.52
C LEU A 329 -0.78 -16.39 9.56
N MET A 330 -1.22 -17.64 9.44
CA MET A 330 -0.31 -18.79 9.40
C MET A 330 0.60 -18.73 8.18
N PHE A 331 0.03 -18.57 6.99
CA PHE A 331 0.82 -18.55 5.76
C PHE A 331 1.72 -17.32 5.65
N ASN A 332 1.25 -16.16 6.10
CA ASN A 332 2.05 -14.94 6.17
C ASN A 332 3.19 -15.07 7.20
N GLY A 333 2.94 -15.75 8.32
CA GLY A 333 4.00 -16.08 9.29
C GLY A 333 5.06 -17.00 8.69
N VAL A 334 4.66 -18.07 8.01
CA VAL A 334 5.60 -18.99 7.35
C VAL A 334 6.40 -18.28 6.27
N GLU A 335 5.73 -17.50 5.40
CA GLU A 335 6.40 -16.73 4.35
C GLU A 335 7.45 -15.81 4.94
N ARG A 336 7.07 -15.02 5.94
CA ARG A 336 7.96 -14.07 6.57
C ARG A 336 9.14 -14.75 7.24
N PHE A 337 8.91 -15.85 7.94
CA PHE A 337 9.96 -16.61 8.62
C PHE A 337 10.98 -17.17 7.63
N LEU A 338 10.54 -17.72 6.50
CA LEU A 338 11.42 -18.31 5.48
C LEU A 338 12.27 -17.26 4.77
N ILE A 339 11.67 -16.13 4.39
CA ILE A 339 12.39 -15.04 3.72
C ILE A 339 13.41 -14.40 4.65
N GLU A 340 13.08 -14.28 5.92
CA GLU A 340 13.96 -13.67 6.92
C GLU A 340 15.29 -14.44 7.08
N GLN A 341 15.30 -15.76 6.87
CA GLN A 341 16.55 -16.57 6.91
C GLN A 341 17.57 -16.17 5.85
N ILE A 342 17.11 -15.59 4.74
CA ILE A 342 17.93 -15.23 3.58
C ILE A 342 17.98 -13.72 3.36
N ARG A 343 17.43 -12.92 4.30
CA ARG A 343 17.38 -11.45 4.21
C ARG A 343 18.50 -10.80 5.03
N VAL A 344 18.95 -9.63 4.58
CA VAL A 344 19.88 -8.79 5.36
C VAL A 344 19.06 -8.03 6.40
N ASN A 345 19.13 -8.43 7.67
CA ASN A 345 18.43 -7.72 8.76
C ASN A 345 19.30 -7.60 10.01
N THR A 346 18.95 -6.63 10.85
CA THR A 346 19.56 -6.42 12.16
C THR A 346 19.11 -7.52 13.13
N THR A 347 20.07 -8.24 13.70
CA THR A 347 19.82 -9.32 14.67
C THR A 347 19.78 -8.78 16.09
N TYR A 348 18.81 -9.23 16.90
CA TYR A 348 18.80 -8.96 18.33
C TYR A 348 19.53 -10.07 19.09
N HIS A 349 20.22 -9.69 20.16
CA HIS A 349 20.92 -10.61 21.03
C HIS A 349 19.97 -11.09 22.14
N ILE A 350 19.55 -12.37 22.09
CA ILE A 350 18.90 -13.04 23.21
C ILE A 350 19.77 -14.24 23.61
N GLY A 351 20.64 -14.03 24.59
CA GLY A 351 21.61 -15.04 25.03
C GLY A 351 22.64 -15.35 23.94
N THR A 352 22.75 -16.62 23.54
CA THR A 352 23.68 -17.12 22.50
C THR A 352 23.06 -17.22 21.11
N HIS A 353 21.78 -16.86 20.95
CA HIS A 353 21.07 -16.99 19.68
C HIS A 353 20.81 -15.62 19.05
N PHE A 354 21.01 -15.56 17.73
CA PHE A 354 20.68 -14.40 16.90
C PHE A 354 19.23 -14.57 16.44
N ILE A 355 18.33 -13.70 16.90
CA ILE A 355 16.92 -13.74 16.51
C ILE A 355 16.53 -12.35 15.99
N THR A 356 15.84 -12.29 14.86
CA THR A 356 15.34 -11.01 14.34
C THR A 356 13.94 -10.70 14.86
N GLN A 357 13.58 -9.42 14.92
CA GLN A 357 12.23 -9.01 15.30
C GLN A 357 11.16 -9.63 14.38
N ALA A 358 11.47 -9.81 13.09
CA ALA A 358 10.57 -10.41 12.13
C ALA A 358 10.36 -11.91 12.36
N GLU A 359 11.38 -12.67 12.82
CA GLU A 359 11.21 -14.08 13.22
C GLU A 359 10.26 -14.22 14.41
N ILE A 360 10.39 -13.35 15.41
CA ILE A 360 9.49 -13.36 16.58
C ILE A 360 8.06 -13.07 16.14
N ILE A 361 7.86 -11.98 15.39
CA ILE A 361 6.52 -11.56 14.96
C ILE A 361 5.88 -12.61 14.06
N SER A 362 6.63 -13.17 13.11
CA SER A 362 6.13 -14.22 12.22
C SER A 362 5.72 -15.48 12.97
N THR A 363 6.51 -15.91 13.95
CA THR A 363 6.19 -17.05 14.83
C THR A 363 4.91 -16.78 15.64
N VAL A 364 4.79 -15.59 16.23
CA VAL A 364 3.59 -15.19 17.00
C VAL A 364 2.35 -15.17 16.10
N LEU A 365 2.44 -14.60 14.90
CA LEU A 365 1.34 -14.61 13.93
C LEU A 365 0.91 -16.02 13.56
N PHE A 366 1.87 -16.93 13.34
CA PHE A 366 1.59 -18.33 13.06
C PHE A 366 0.83 -19.00 14.21
N ILE A 367 1.30 -18.85 15.45
CA ILE A 367 0.68 -19.43 16.64
C ILE A 367 -0.74 -18.89 16.83
N ILE A 368 -0.93 -17.57 16.71
CA ILE A 368 -2.26 -16.95 16.82
C ILE A 368 -3.21 -17.49 15.74
N GLY A 369 -2.73 -17.61 14.50
CA GLY A 369 -3.49 -18.18 13.40
C GLY A 369 -3.88 -19.64 13.64
N ALA A 370 -2.95 -20.47 14.14
CA ALA A 370 -3.19 -21.87 14.44
C ALA A 370 -4.21 -22.05 15.57
N ILE A 371 -4.04 -21.33 16.69
CA ILE A 371 -4.98 -21.37 17.83
C ILE A 371 -6.37 -20.90 17.39
N SER A 372 -6.45 -19.80 16.64
CA SER A 372 -7.73 -19.25 16.16
C SER A 372 -8.43 -20.23 15.21
N THR A 373 -7.67 -20.88 14.32
CA THR A 373 -8.19 -21.93 13.41
C THR A 373 -8.78 -23.10 14.19
N LEU A 374 -8.06 -23.61 15.20
CA LEU A 374 -8.52 -24.72 16.03
C LEU A 374 -9.77 -24.35 16.84
N TYR A 375 -9.78 -23.17 17.45
CA TYR A 375 -10.91 -22.67 18.24
C TYR A 375 -12.18 -22.52 17.38
N LEU A 376 -12.07 -21.85 16.22
CA LEU A 376 -13.20 -21.63 15.32
C LEU A 376 -13.72 -22.93 14.69
N SER A 377 -12.83 -23.90 14.46
CA SER A 377 -13.22 -25.21 13.93
C SER A 377 -14.02 -26.03 14.93
N LYS A 378 -13.62 -26.01 16.22
CA LYS A 378 -14.38 -26.64 17.30
C LYS A 378 -15.74 -25.98 17.51
N GLN A 379 -15.80 -24.65 17.51
CA GLN A 379 -17.06 -23.93 17.69
C GLN A 379 -18.08 -24.25 16.60
N LYS A 380 -17.62 -24.43 15.36
CA LYS A 380 -18.46 -24.88 14.24
C LYS A 380 -19.02 -26.29 14.47
N GLN A 381 -18.20 -27.22 14.96
CA GLN A 381 -18.64 -28.60 15.23
C GLN A 381 -19.70 -28.63 16.33
N HIS A 382 -19.52 -27.88 17.43
CA HIS A 382 -20.53 -27.77 18.49
C HIS A 382 -21.86 -27.21 17.98
N ALA A 383 -21.83 -26.12 17.22
CA ALA A 383 -23.03 -25.53 16.62
C ALA A 383 -23.72 -26.39 15.53
N GLN A 384 -23.12 -27.51 15.11
CA GLN A 384 -23.72 -28.49 14.21
C GLN A 384 -24.27 -29.73 14.96
N MET A 385 -23.93 -29.90 16.23
CA MET A 385 -24.41 -30.99 17.10
C MET A 385 -25.61 -30.57 17.95
N ASP A 386 -25.72 -29.27 18.24
CA ASP A 386 -26.90 -28.61 18.84
C ASP A 386 -27.92 -28.24 17.75
#